data_AF-U2GRR5-F1
#
_entry.id   AF-U2GRR5-F1
#
_cell.length_a   1.000
_cell.length_b   1.000
_cell.length_c   1.000
_cell.angle_alpha   90.00
_cell.angle_beta   90.00
_cell.angle_gamma   90.00
#
_symmetry.space_group_name_H-M   'P 1'
#
loop_
_entity.id
_entity.type
_entity.pdbx_description
1 polymer ?
#
loop_
_entity_poly.entity_id
_entity_poly.type
_entity_poly.pdbx_seq_one_letter_code
_entity_poly.pdbx_strand_id
1 'polypeptide(L)' 'MIKQYFIDNCISIRQWAKKHDLNERIAYMVINGELVGKYNTAKGSMRRVFEALLSEGIIEQMPESLENKAS' A
#
# COMPACT_ATOMS: atom_id res chain seq x y z
N MET A 1 8.53 0.20 -9.30
CA MET A 1 8.34 0.37 -7.83
C MET A 1 7.20 1.33 -7.60
N ILE A 2 6.27 1.04 -6.69
CA ILE A 2 5.04 1.84 -6.45
C ILE A 2 5.37 3.34 -6.30
N LYS A 3 6.44 3.68 -5.58
CA LYS A 3 6.95 5.05 -5.44
C LYS A 3 7.07 5.82 -6.76
N GLN A 4 7.62 5.19 -7.80
CA GLN A 4 7.89 5.86 -9.07
C GLN A 4 6.59 6.27 -9.77
N TYR A 5 5.55 5.43 -9.69
CA TYR A 5 4.23 5.77 -10.21
C TYR A 5 3.68 7.06 -9.56
N PHE A 6 3.82 7.21 -8.24
CA PHE A 6 3.37 8.41 -7.54
C PHE A 6 4.16 9.66 -7.97
N ILE A 7 5.46 9.52 -8.18
CA ILE A 7 6.31 10.63 -8.66
C ILE A 7 5.92 11.04 -10.08
N ASP A 8 5.85 10.08 -11.00
CA ASP A 8 5.60 10.33 -12.43
C ASP A 8 4.21 10.93 -12.67
N ASN A 9 3.23 10.55 -11.84
CA ASN A 9 1.86 11.04 -11.94
C ASN A 9 1.57 12.24 -11.01
N CYS A 10 2.60 12.82 -10.36
CA CYS A 10 2.46 13.96 -9.46
C CYS A 10 1.45 13.73 -8.31
N ILE A 11 1.34 12.49 -7.82
CA ILE A 11 0.40 12.10 -6.77
C ILE A 11 1.04 12.30 -5.40
N SER A 12 0.42 13.13 -4.57
CA SER A 12 0.80 13.24 -3.16
C SER A 12 0.36 11.98 -2.41
N ILE A 13 1.33 11.21 -1.90
CA ILE A 13 1.07 10.02 -1.05
C ILE A 13 0.12 10.36 0.10
N ARG A 14 0.29 11.55 0.70
CA ARG A 14 -0.55 12.02 1.80
C ARG A 14 -2.01 12.22 1.38
N GLN A 15 -2.23 12.95 0.29
CA GLN A 15 -3.60 13.21 -0.19
C GLN A 15 -4.27 11.93 -0.67
N TRP A 16 -3.51 11.07 -1.34
CA TRP A 16 -3.96 9.74 -1.73
C TRP A 16 -4.37 8.91 -0.50
N ALA A 17 -3.53 8.81 0.52
CA ALA A 17 -3.87 8.07 1.74
C ALA A 17 -5.15 8.59 2.41
N LYS A 18 -5.33 9.93 2.48
CA LYS A 18 -6.56 10.54 3.01
C LYS A 18 -7.80 10.20 2.18
N LYS A 19 -7.70 10.24 0.85
CA LYS A 19 -8.80 9.89 -0.07
C LYS A 19 -9.33 8.46 0.17
N HIS A 20 -8.44 7.55 0.56
CA HIS A 20 -8.76 6.14 0.80
C HIS A 20 -8.97 5.78 2.29
N ASP A 21 -9.03 6.77 3.18
CA ASP A 21 -9.14 6.53 4.65
C ASP A 21 -8.03 5.58 5.18
N LEU A 22 -6.80 5.79 4.71
CA LEU A 22 -5.62 5.00 5.06
C LEU A 22 -4.75 5.72 6.09
N ASN A 23 -4.04 4.93 6.91
CA ASN A 23 -3.03 5.48 7.79
C ASN A 23 -1.87 6.06 6.97
N GLU A 24 -1.65 7.37 7.05
CA GLU A 24 -0.64 8.08 6.26
C GLU A 24 0.75 7.44 6.41
N ARG A 25 1.18 7.13 7.65
CA ARG A 25 2.50 6.54 7.91
C ARG A 25 2.67 5.20 7.23
N ILE A 26 1.66 4.33 7.31
CA ILE A 26 1.71 3.01 6.66
C ILE A 26 1.72 3.16 5.14
N ALA A 27 0.92 4.07 4.58
CA ALA A 27 0.92 4.35 3.15
C ALA A 27 2.30 4.80 2.64
N TYR A 28 2.96 5.73 3.37
CA TYR A 28 4.32 6.15 3.06
C TYR A 28 5.31 4.99 3.05
N MET A 29 5.30 4.17 4.11
CA MET A 29 6.23 3.05 4.23
C MET A 29 5.99 1.99 3.14
N VAL A 30 4.74 1.69 2.78
CA VAL A 30 4.42 0.76 1.70
C VAL A 30 4.84 1.31 0.34
N ILE A 31 4.45 2.56 0.03
CA ILE A 31 4.73 3.17 -1.28
C ILE A 31 6.24 3.35 -1.49
N ASN A 32 7.00 3.71 -0.44
CA ASN A 32 8.45 3.81 -0.50
C ASN A 32 9.17 2.45 -0.53
N GLY A 33 8.47 1.33 -0.31
CA GLY A 33 9.07 0.00 -0.24
C GLY A 33 9.81 -0.30 1.07
N GLU A 34 9.53 0.47 2.13
CA GLU A 34 10.16 0.35 3.45
C GLU A 34 9.51 -0.74 4.33
N LEU A 35 8.28 -1.16 4.00
CA LEU A 35 7.62 -2.29 4.65
C LEU A 35 7.71 -3.54 3.76
N VAL A 36 8.68 -4.41 4.07
CA VAL A 36 8.88 -5.72 3.42
C VAL A 36 8.88 -6.82 4.48
N GLY A 37 7.77 -7.54 4.62
CA GLY A 37 7.68 -8.76 5.45
C GLY A 37 7.78 -8.58 6.98
N LYS A 38 7.32 -9.63 7.70
CA LYS A 38 7.13 -9.82 9.16
C LYS A 38 6.32 -8.76 9.93
N TYR A 39 6.30 -7.51 9.49
CA TYR A 39 5.45 -6.46 10.03
C TYR A 39 4.06 -6.55 9.41
N ASN A 40 3.31 -7.60 9.75
CA ASN A 40 1.85 -7.57 9.67
C ASN A 40 1.34 -6.65 10.79
N THR A 41 1.82 -5.40 10.79
CA THR A 41 1.65 -4.47 11.90
C THR A 41 0.20 -4.07 11.97
N ALA A 42 -0.40 -4.43 13.10
CA ALA A 42 -1.70 -4.00 13.57
C ALA A 42 -2.84 -4.15 12.54
N LYS A 43 -3.52 -5.31 12.60
CA LYS A 43 -4.95 -5.43 12.23
C LYS A 43 -5.30 -4.99 10.80
N GLY A 44 -4.50 -5.37 9.79
CA GLY A 44 -4.90 -5.23 8.37
C GLY A 44 -4.64 -3.86 7.73
N SER A 45 -4.02 -2.92 8.43
CA SER A 45 -3.74 -1.57 7.89
C SER A 45 -2.85 -1.59 6.64
N MET A 46 -1.81 -2.43 6.60
CA MET A 46 -0.96 -2.62 5.42
C MET A 46 -1.73 -3.25 4.25
N ARG A 47 -2.55 -4.28 4.55
CA ARG A 47 -3.37 -4.96 3.54
C ARG A 47 -4.31 -3.97 2.84
N ARG A 48 -4.96 -3.09 3.60
CA ARG A 48 -5.82 -2.01 3.05
C ARG A 48 -5.08 -1.09 2.08
N VAL A 49 -3.79 -0.81 2.31
CA VAL A 49 -2.99 -0.01 1.36
C VAL A 49 -2.78 -0.77 0.05
N PHE A 50 -2.39 -2.05 0.11
CA PHE A 50 -2.22 -2.87 -1.09
C PHE A 50 -3.54 -3.11 -1.83
N GLU A 51 -4.65 -3.30 -1.11
CA GLU A 51 -5.99 -3.40 -1.71
C GLU A 51 -6.37 -2.10 -2.43
N ALA A 52 -6.10 -0.93 -1.84
CA ALA A 52 -6.33 0.36 -2.51
C ALA A 52 -5.48 0.50 -3.79
N LEU A 53 -4.18 0.18 -3.71
CA LEU A 53 -3.28 0.19 -4.88
C LEU A 53 -3.76 -0.76 -5.99
N LEU A 54 -4.24 -1.95 -5.64
CA LEU A 54 -4.76 -2.92 -6.58
C LEU A 54 -6.07 -2.44 -7.23
N SER A 55 -6.99 -1.87 -6.43
CA SER A 55 -8.27 -1.35 -6.92
C SER A 55 -8.12 -0.17 -7.89
N GLU A 56 -7.06 0.64 -7.72
CA GLU A 56 -6.74 1.73 -8.65
C GLU A 56 -5.84 1.28 -9.82
N GLY A 57 -5.48 -0.01 -9.90
CA GLY A 57 -4.64 -0.56 -10.97
C GLY A 57 -3.19 -0.10 -10.94
N ILE A 58 -2.70 0.38 -9.78
CA ILE A 58 -1.31 0.83 -9.59
C ILE A 58 -0.37 -0.38 -9.44
N ILE A 59 -0.90 -1.49 -8.95
CA ILE A 59 -0.24 -2.80 -8.94
C ILE A 59 -1.16 -3.82 -9.61
N GLU A 60 -0.59 -4.86 -10.20
CA GLU A 60 -1.34 -5.89 -10.93
C GLU A 60 -1.88 -7.00 -10.02
N GLN A 61 -1.20 -7.26 -8.89
CA GLN A 61 -1.56 -8.32 -7.96
C GLN A 61 -1.15 -8.00 -6.53
N MET A 62 -1.74 -8.72 -5.58
CA MET A 62 -1.32 -8.65 -4.18
C MET A 62 0.08 -9.25 -3.99
N PRO A 63 0.86 -8.77 -3.02
CA PRO A 63 2.10 -9.44 -2.63
C PRO A 63 1.81 -10.82 -2.03
N GLU A 64 2.57 -11.86 -2.40
CA GLU A 64 2.41 -13.26 -1.91
C GLU A 64 2.30 -13.35 -0.38
N SER A 65 3.08 -12.54 0.34
CA SER A 65 3.06 -12.47 1.81
C SER A 65 1.70 -12.04 2.42
N LEU A 66 0.81 -11.50 1.60
CA LEU A 66 -0.55 -11.08 1.96
C LEU A 66 -1.64 -11.92 1.29
N GLU A 67 -1.29 -12.79 0.33
CA GLU A 67 -2.24 -13.70 -0.34
C GLU A 67 -2.75 -14.80 0.61
N ASN A 68 -1.91 -15.23 1.57
CA ASN A 68 -2.24 -16.31 2.51
C ASN A 68 -2.74 -15.82 3.88
N LYS A 69 -3.96 -15.26 3.92
CA LYS A 69 -4.79 -15.24 5.13
C LYS A 69 -6.22 -15.67 4.81
N ALA A 70 -6.33 -16.92 4.40
CA ALA A 70 -7.50 -17.79 4.54
C ALA A 70 -6.99 -19.18 4.93
N SER A 71 -6.59 -19.35 6.19
CA SER A 71 -6.40 -20.65 6.85
C SER A 71 -6.76 -20.49 8.31
#